data_AF-A0A3S2Y5Y5-F1
#
_entry.id   AF-A0A3S2Y5Y5-F1
#
_cell.length_a   1.000
_cell.length_b   1.000
_cell.length_c   1.000
_cell.angle_alpha   90.00
_cell.angle_beta   90.00
_cell.angle_gamma   90.00
#
_symmetry.space_group_name_H-M   'P 1'
#
loop_
_entity.id
_entity.type
_entity.pdbx_description
1 polymer ?
#
loop_
_entity_poly.entity_id
_entity_poly.type
_entity_poly.pdbx_seq_one_letter_code
_entity_poly.pdbx_strand_id
1 'polypeptide(L)'
;MLSEELIARIQNETDLAALIQNYIPLQEGRKALKGNCPLHDDNLSFMVMPAKNVFKCFGCGTEGGPIEFLSLITKKTKDEAAEILAQHAGISAKRSA
;
A
#
# COMPACT_ATOMS: atom_id res chain seq x y z
N MET A 1 11.55 9.22 14.01
CA MET A 1 11.67 8.52 12.72
C MET A 1 11.62 7.04 13.04
N LEU A 2 10.79 6.28 12.34
CA LEU A 2 10.78 4.82 12.48
C LEU A 2 12.11 4.24 11.99
N SER A 3 12.59 3.19 12.65
CA SER A 3 13.78 2.48 12.19
C SER A 3 13.53 1.81 10.83
N GLU A 4 14.54 1.78 9.95
CA GLU A 4 14.43 1.17 8.62
C GLU A 4 14.00 -0.31 8.69
N GLU A 5 14.45 -1.04 9.72
CA GLU A 5 14.05 -2.42 9.97
C GLU A 5 12.55 -2.54 10.29
N LEU A 6 12.00 -1.61 11.07
CA LEU A 6 10.58 -1.58 11.38
C LEU A 6 9.75 -1.25 10.14
N ILE A 7 10.20 -0.29 9.33
CA ILE A 7 9.57 0.07 8.05
C ILE A 7 9.56 -1.14 7.10
N ALA A 8 10.69 -1.81 6.95
CA ALA A 8 10.80 -3.02 6.12
C ALA A 8 9.87 -4.13 6.64
N ARG A 9 9.79 -4.32 7.95
CA ARG A 9 8.91 -5.29 8.57
C ARG A 9 7.44 -4.98 8.30
N ILE A 10 6.99 -3.75 8.54
CA ILE A 10 5.62 -3.30 8.24
C ILE A 10 5.29 -3.51 6.76
N GLN A 11 6.21 -3.14 5.86
CA GLN A 11 6.04 -3.31 4.42
C GLN A 11 5.87 -4.78 4.01
N ASN A 12 6.57 -5.72 4.66
CA ASN A 12 6.50 -7.13 4.35
C ASN A 12 5.30 -7.84 5.01
N GLU A 13 4.94 -7.46 6.23
CA GLU A 13 3.81 -8.07 6.98
C GLU A 13 2.46 -7.50 6.55
N THR A 14 2.41 -6.30 5.96
CA THR A 14 1.15 -5.71 5.48
C THR A 14 0.73 -6.35 4.16
N ASP A 15 -0.45 -6.97 4.14
CA ASP A 15 -1.07 -7.44 2.91
C ASP A 15 -1.58 -6.25 2.08
N LEU A 16 -0.87 -5.93 0.99
CA LEU A 16 -1.23 -4.84 0.09
C LEU A 16 -2.59 -5.06 -0.58
N ALA A 17 -2.92 -6.30 -0.94
CA ALA A 17 -4.16 -6.61 -1.63
C ALA A 17 -5.35 -6.37 -0.71
N ALA A 18 -5.27 -6.85 0.54
CA ALA A 18 -6.28 -6.57 1.55
C ALA A 18 -6.37 -5.07 1.87
N LEU A 19 -5.23 -4.38 2.01
CA LEU A 19 -5.19 -2.94 2.26
C LEU A 19 -5.95 -2.18 1.17
N ILE A 20 -5.62 -2.42 -0.10
CA ILE A 20 -6.21 -1.71 -1.24
C ILE A 20 -7.70 -2.03 -1.39
N GLN A 21 -8.12 -3.28 -1.14
CA GLN A 21 -9.53 -3.67 -1.20
C GLN A 21 -10.43 -2.91 -0.21
N ASN A 22 -9.86 -2.34 0.87
CA ASN A 22 -10.59 -1.47 1.78
C ASN A 22 -10.90 -0.08 1.18
N TYR A 23 -10.17 0.34 0.14
CA TYR A 23 -10.32 1.67 -0.47
C TYR A 23 -11.04 1.59 -1.83
N ILE A 24 -10.74 0.57 -2.63
CA ILE A 24 -11.31 0.41 -3.95
C ILE A 24 -11.73 -1.06 -4.18
N PRO A 25 -12.79 -1.31 -4.94
CA PRO A 25 -13.10 -2.66 -5.37
C PRO A 25 -12.00 -3.17 -6.31
N LEU A 26 -11.44 -4.33 -5.98
CA LEU A 26 -10.52 -5.05 -6.84
C LEU A 26 -11.22 -6.27 -7.45
N GLN A 27 -10.98 -6.50 -8.74
CA GLN A 27 -11.41 -7.70 -9.43
C GLN A 27 -10.25 -8.69 -9.54
N GLU A 28 -10.50 -9.95 -9.19
CA GLU A 28 -9.51 -11.01 -9.29
C GLU A 28 -9.16 -11.30 -10.76
N GLY A 29 -7.87 -11.30 -11.05
CA GLY A 29 -7.30 -11.74 -12.32
C GLY A 29 -6.34 -12.92 -12.13
N ARG A 30 -5.91 -13.55 -13.23
CA ARG A 30 -5.09 -14.79 -13.18
C ARG A 30 -3.81 -14.71 -12.33
N LYS A 31 -3.17 -13.53 -12.25
CA LYS A 31 -1.88 -13.33 -11.54
C LYS A 31 -1.79 -12.00 -10.79
N ALA A 32 -2.80 -11.15 -10.94
CA ALA A 32 -2.83 -9.80 -10.42
C ALA A 32 -4.30 -9.39 -10.24
N LEU A 33 -4.56 -8.56 -9.25
CA LEU A 33 -5.86 -7.94 -9.05
C LEU A 33 -5.92 -6.64 -9.85
N LYS A 34 -7.07 -6.33 -10.42
CA LYS A 34 -7.28 -5.12 -11.24
C LYS A 34 -8.33 -4.23 -10.63
N GLY A 35 -8.17 -2.91 -10.73
CA GLY A 35 -9.16 -1.95 -10.24
C GLY A 35 -9.02 -0.58 -10.88
N ASN A 36 -9.90 0.32 -10.46
CA ASN A 36 -9.78 1.74 -10.78
C ASN A 36 -8.77 2.37 -9.83
N CYS A 37 -7.89 3.22 -10.35
CA CYS A 37 -6.91 3.87 -9.50
C CYS A 37 -7.59 4.94 -8.64
N PRO A 38 -7.33 5.00 -7.32
CA PRO A 38 -7.92 6.02 -6.46
C PRO A 38 -7.21 7.38 -6.58
N LEU A 39 -6.08 7.44 -7.29
CA LEU A 39 -5.22 8.63 -7.39
C LEU A 39 -5.45 9.42 -8.68
N HIS A 40 -6.10 8.84 -9.69
CA HIS A 40 -6.41 9.52 -10.94
C HIS A 40 -7.71 8.98 -11.53
N ASP A 41 -8.46 9.86 -12.19
CA ASP A 41 -9.75 9.57 -12.79
C ASP A 41 -9.57 9.23 -14.28
N ASP A 42 -8.94 8.07 -14.56
CA ASP A 42 -8.90 7.48 -15.90
C ASP A 42 -8.93 5.94 -15.77
N ASN A 43 -9.28 5.26 -16.86
CA ASN A 43 -9.62 3.83 -17.01
C ASN A 43 -8.90 2.85 -16.08
N LEU A 44 -9.52 1.67 -15.85
CA LEU A 44 -9.06 0.44 -15.15
C LEU A 44 -7.58 0.04 -15.38
N SER A 45 -6.65 0.86 -14.90
CA SER A 45 -5.21 0.77 -15.16
C SER A 45 -4.43 0.39 -13.92
N PHE A 46 -5.12 0.20 -12.79
CA PHE A 46 -4.51 -0.15 -11.53
C PHE A 46 -4.40 -1.66 -11.39
N MET A 47 -3.17 -2.14 -11.18
CA MET A 47 -2.86 -3.55 -10.97
C MET A 47 -2.15 -3.75 -9.63
N VAL A 48 -2.61 -4.74 -8.88
CA VAL A 48 -1.96 -5.21 -7.65
C VAL A 48 -1.40 -6.60 -7.89
N MET A 49 -0.15 -6.82 -7.50
CA MET A 49 0.53 -8.10 -7.59
C MET A 49 0.76 -8.62 -6.16
N PRO A 50 -0.17 -9.42 -5.59
CA PRO A 50 -0.08 -9.89 -4.21
C PRO A 50 1.21 -10.69 -3.95
N ALA A 51 1.61 -11.52 -4.92
CA ALA A 51 2.83 -12.34 -4.83
C ALA A 51 4.13 -11.52 -4.68
N LYS A 52 4.12 -10.25 -5.09
CA LYS A 52 5.26 -9.34 -4.97
C LYS A 52 5.01 -8.24 -3.93
N ASN A 53 3.82 -8.20 -3.33
CA ASN A 53 3.34 -7.16 -2.44
C ASN A 53 3.53 -5.73 -2.99
N VAL A 54 3.28 -5.53 -4.29
CA VAL A 54 3.39 -4.23 -4.97
C VAL A 54 2.18 -3.91 -5.82
N PHE A 55 1.92 -2.63 -6.03
CA PHE A 55 0.92 -2.12 -6.95
C PHE A 55 1.60 -1.29 -8.04
N LYS A 56 0.94 -1.20 -9.19
CA LYS A 56 1.32 -0.31 -10.28
C LYS A 56 0.08 0.18 -11.00
N CYS A 57 -0.01 1.49 -11.19
CA CYS A 57 -0.98 2.11 -12.06
C CYS A 57 -0.31 2.42 -13.40
N PHE A 58 -0.85 1.88 -14.48
CA PHE A 58 -0.34 2.13 -15.83
C PHE A 58 -0.86 3.45 -16.44
N GLY A 59 -1.88 4.06 -15.84
CA GLY A 59 -2.42 5.35 -16.29
C GLY A 59 -1.60 6.53 -15.76
N CYS A 60 -1.43 6.63 -14.45
CA CYS A 60 -0.67 7.72 -13.80
C CYS A 60 0.80 7.38 -13.51
N GLY A 61 1.24 6.14 -13.72
CA GLY A 61 2.61 5.70 -13.46
C GLY A 61 2.95 5.47 -11.99
N THR A 62 2.01 5.66 -11.05
CA THR A 62 2.27 5.44 -9.62
C THR A 62 2.51 3.95 -9.35
N GLU A 63 3.56 3.65 -8.60
CA GLU A 63 3.91 2.30 -8.18
C GLU A 63 4.50 2.33 -6.78
N GLY A 64 4.44 1.19 -6.09
CA GLY A 64 4.95 1.06 -4.74
C GLY A 64 4.37 -0.15 -4.03
N GLY A 65 4.49 -0.19 -2.71
CA GLY A 65 3.82 -1.20 -1.88
C GLY A 65 2.92 -0.56 -0.81
N PRO A 66 2.65 -1.25 0.31
CA PRO A 66 1.68 -0.82 1.32
C PRO A 66 1.87 0.61 1.82
N ILE A 67 3.10 0.95 2.22
CA ILE A 67 3.40 2.26 2.81
C ILE A 67 3.22 3.37 1.77
N GLU A 68 3.74 3.18 0.55
CA GLU A 68 3.58 4.15 -0.53
C GLU A 68 2.12 4.35 -0.89
N PHE A 69 1.34 3.27 -1.01
CA PHE A 69 -0.09 3.35 -1.31
C PHE A 69 -0.83 4.18 -0.26
N LEU A 70 -0.61 3.87 1.03
CA LEU A 70 -1.28 4.57 2.11
C LEU A 70 -0.84 6.04 2.21
N SER A 71 0.45 6.30 2.03
CA SER A 71 1.01 7.66 1.99
C SER A 71 0.35 8.49 0.88
N LEU A 72 0.20 7.95 -0.32
CA LEU A 72 -0.42 8.62 -1.45
C LEU A 72 -1.91 8.91 -1.22
N ILE A 73 -2.67 7.92 -0.71
CA ILE A 73 -4.12 8.08 -0.54
C ILE A 73 -4.49 8.98 0.64
N THR A 74 -3.70 8.96 1.72
CA THR A 74 -3.92 9.81 2.91
C THR A 74 -3.19 11.14 2.84
N LYS A 75 -2.34 11.36 1.83
CA LYS A 75 -1.42 12.51 1.70
C LYS A 75 -0.54 12.71 2.93
N LYS A 76 -0.18 11.60 3.60
CA LYS A 76 0.68 11.57 4.78
C LYS A 76 2.11 11.22 4.40
N THR A 77 3.04 11.55 5.29
CA THR A 77 4.44 11.13 5.12
C THR A 77 4.58 9.61 5.23
N LYS A 78 5.68 9.04 4.71
CA LYS A 78 5.95 7.59 4.80
C LYS A 78 6.00 7.10 6.25
N ASP A 79 6.55 7.90 7.15
CA ASP A 79 6.67 7.58 8.59
C ASP A 79 5.28 7.48 9.24
N GLU A 80 4.39 8.45 8.96
CA GLU A 80 3.00 8.42 9.42
C GLU A 80 2.19 7.26 8.82
N ALA A 81 2.35 7.01 7.51
CA ALA A 81 1.70 5.88 6.85
C ALA A 81 2.18 4.54 7.44
N ALA A 82 3.48 4.40 7.68
CA ALA A 82 4.04 3.23 8.34
C ALA A 82 3.51 3.06 9.76
N GLU A 83 3.37 4.14 10.54
CA GLU A 83 2.79 4.10 11.89
C GLU A 83 1.33 3.60 11.87
N ILE A 84 0.52 4.10 10.92
CA ILE A 84 -0.87 3.65 10.75
C ILE A 84 -0.91 2.16 10.37
N LEU A 85 -0.06 1.70 9.45
CA LEU A 85 0.00 0.29 9.07
C LEU A 85 0.50 -0.59 10.21
N ALA A 86 1.47 -0.12 11.01
CA ALA A 86 1.95 -0.82 12.18
C ALA A 86 0.82 -1.06 13.19
N GLN A 87 -0.02 -0.04 13.43
CA GLN A 87 -1.19 -0.16 14.28
C GLN A 87 -2.20 -1.19 13.75
N HIS A 88 -2.47 -1.19 12.45
CA HIS A 88 -3.36 -2.20 11.83
C HIS A 88 -2.79 -3.61 11.88
N ALA A 89 -1.47 -3.76 11.74
CA ALA A 89 -0.78 -5.05 11.81
C ALA A 89 -0.53 -5.53 13.25
N GLY A 90 -0.90 -4.74 14.27
CA GLY A 90 -0.58 -5.03 15.67
C GLY A 90 0.93 -4.95 16.00
N ILE A 91 1.72 -4.34 15.11
CA ILE A 91 3.15 -4.11 15.31
C ILE A 91 3.28 -2.87 16.20
N SER A 92 3.88 -3.03 17.37
CA SER A 92 4.20 -1.90 18.24
C SER A 92 5.26 -1.00 17.58
N ALA A 93 4.83 0.07 16.92
CA ALA A 93 5.69 1.15 16.47
C ALA A 93 6.16 1.97 17.69
N LYS A 94 7.09 1.42 18.48
CA LYS A 94 7.80 2.20 19.48
C LYS A 94 8.68 3.19 18.72
N ARG A 95 8.35 4.48 18.78
CA ARG A 95 9.25 5.54 18.36
C ARG A 95 10.51 5.45 19.24
N SER A 96 11.63 5.03 18.66
CA SER A 96 12.93 5.17 19.32
C SER A 96 13.20 6.68 19.44
N ALA A 97 13.40 7.13 20.68
CA ALA A 97 13.69 8.52 21.02
C ALA A 97 15.09 8.92 20.55
#